data_AF-A0A937WLY8-F1
#
_entry.id   AF-A0A937WLY8-F1
#
_cell.length_a   1.000
_cell.length_b   1.000
_cell.length_c   1.000
_cell.angle_alpha   90.00
_cell.angle_beta   90.00
_cell.angle_gamma   90.00
#
_symmetry.space_group_name_H-M   'P 1'
#
loop_
_entity.id
_entity.type
_entity.pdbx_description
1 polymer ?
#
loop_
_entity_poly.entity_id
_entity_poly.type
_entity_poly.pdbx_seq_one_letter_code
_entity_poly.pdbx_strand_id
1 'polypeptide(L)'
;MNTFWQKIKDTIWTFWRHQDVPPRPVSVDMEYKEYVCTIQPRSSFLTPLQADTLWAALMWTHCYLHGDERKTRDLVHAYPPQILVSDGFPYGYLPKPKNFIPIEQVGTIVQSVYGDDWDKKLMGIEIAKRLAEQELLPVELVNQLVAGEREEVILERLLRVELCPKRFIVTRNQLLGASDYQETLDLINTYCNVERCDAVTSWEDAQHKRESHRNCARILKSEFLKHFTLKKSSRVRKNRIDRVLMRAMEENGLFSQEEEYLLHDFWWVFVRVHPDFGEDIRELFGKLADYGYGRRKSVGKGQFDALIVEPKNISGVQMPKEYENPDGFMTLSSSYVPYHQSEFTQSRYITHIKRGKVDGYLATTRQFLKKPIVMYEAGSVFKTEKFQPYYGNKIDYIYPKKIVQYGYAFPLKGKFFTEEKE
;
A
#
# COMPACT_ATOMS: atom_id res chain seq x y z
N MET A 1 -37.59 -20.63 11.74
CA MET A 1 -36.37 -19.98 11.20
C MET A 1 -35.73 -18.95 12.13
N ASN A 2 -36.45 -18.27 13.03
CA ASN A 2 -35.85 -17.27 13.94
C ASN A 2 -34.94 -17.82 15.04
N THR A 3 -35.21 -19.01 15.60
CA THR A 3 -34.48 -19.53 16.77
C THR A 3 -33.05 -20.01 16.47
N PHE A 4 -32.77 -20.45 15.24
CA PHE A 4 -31.43 -20.87 14.82
C PHE A 4 -30.50 -19.68 14.60
N TRP A 5 -30.99 -18.63 13.95
CA TRP A 5 -30.25 -17.38 13.77
C TRP A 5 -30.08 -16.61 15.08
N GLN A 6 -31.07 -16.65 15.99
CA GLN A 6 -30.91 -16.13 17.35
C GLN A 6 -29.80 -16.89 18.10
N LYS A 7 -29.83 -18.23 18.10
CA LYS A 7 -28.78 -19.04 18.74
C LYS A 7 -27.40 -18.81 18.14
N ILE A 8 -27.27 -18.66 16.83
CA ILE A 8 -26.00 -18.30 16.19
C ILE A 8 -25.57 -16.89 16.59
N LYS A 9 -26.48 -15.90 16.57
CA LYS A 9 -26.19 -14.55 17.05
C LYS A 9 -25.73 -14.59 18.50
N ASP A 10 -26.45 -15.26 19.40
CA ASP A 10 -26.15 -15.33 20.82
C ASP A 10 -24.88 -16.13 21.11
N THR A 11 -24.58 -17.20 20.36
CA THR A 11 -23.34 -17.99 20.50
C THR A 11 -22.13 -17.22 19.96
N ILE A 12 -22.29 -16.49 18.84
CA ILE A 12 -21.26 -15.57 18.34
C ILE A 12 -21.09 -14.42 19.33
N TRP A 13 -22.17 -13.80 19.80
CA TRP A 13 -22.13 -12.68 20.75
C TRP A 13 -21.50 -13.08 22.10
N THR A 14 -21.82 -14.26 22.63
CA THR A 14 -21.22 -14.77 23.88
C THR A 14 -19.76 -15.18 23.72
N PHE A 15 -19.36 -15.69 22.54
CA PHE A 15 -17.95 -15.96 22.24
C PHE A 15 -17.11 -14.66 22.18
N TRP A 16 -17.69 -13.55 21.72
CA TRP A 16 -17.05 -12.24 21.72
C TRP A 16 -17.16 -11.50 23.07
N ARG A 17 -18.15 -11.79 23.92
CA ARG A 17 -18.34 -11.15 25.24
C ARG A 17 -17.35 -11.63 26.32
N HIS A 18 -16.77 -12.81 26.17
CA HIS A 18 -15.88 -13.42 27.18
C HIS A 18 -14.38 -13.30 26.87
N GLN A 19 -14.01 -12.52 25.85
CA GLN A 19 -12.66 -11.98 25.83
C GLN A 19 -12.73 -10.59 26.43
N ASP A 20 -12.57 -10.50 27.75
CA ASP A 20 -11.99 -9.32 28.38
C ASP A 20 -10.63 -9.14 27.69
N VAL A 21 -10.62 -8.47 26.54
CA VAL A 21 -9.38 -8.15 25.84
C VAL A 21 -8.70 -7.16 26.76
N PRO A 22 -7.58 -7.53 27.41
CA PRO A 22 -7.02 -6.74 28.51
C PRO A 22 -6.79 -5.29 28.06
N PRO A 23 -6.93 -4.28 28.94
CA PRO A 23 -6.65 -2.91 28.55
C PRO A 23 -5.26 -2.84 27.91
N ARG A 24 -5.16 -2.18 26.75
CA ARG A 24 -3.90 -2.02 26.02
C ARG A 24 -2.87 -1.44 27.00
N PRO A 25 -1.67 -2.05 27.16
CA PRO A 25 -0.64 -1.44 27.99
C PRO A 25 -0.30 -0.08 27.38
N VAL A 26 -0.65 0.98 28.09
CA VAL A 26 -0.43 2.36 27.63
C VAL A 26 1.01 2.71 27.95
N SER A 27 1.93 2.49 27.00
CA SER A 27 3.25 3.12 27.06
C SER A 27 3.10 4.55 26.54
N VAL A 28 3.02 5.52 27.44
CA VAL A 28 2.74 6.94 27.12
C VAL A 28 3.97 7.63 26.49
N ASP A 29 5.18 7.10 26.70
CA ASP A 29 6.44 7.74 26.28
C ASP A 29 7.32 6.80 25.46
N MET A 30 6.85 6.39 24.30
CA MET A 30 7.60 5.46 23.45
C MET A 30 7.56 5.85 21.99
N GLU A 31 8.74 5.98 21.40
CA GLU A 31 8.93 6.31 20.00
C GLU A 31 9.61 5.15 19.27
N TYR A 32 9.00 4.72 18.15
CA TYR A 32 9.60 3.73 17.28
C TYR A 32 10.69 4.38 16.43
N LYS A 33 11.80 3.68 16.22
CA LYS A 33 12.79 4.08 15.21
C LYS A 33 12.23 3.79 13.83
N GLU A 34 12.29 4.77 12.95
CA GLU A 34 11.74 4.67 11.59
C GLU A 34 12.82 4.35 10.56
N TYR A 35 12.48 3.46 9.64
CA TYR A 35 13.35 3.02 8.55
C TYR A 35 12.56 2.97 7.24
N VAL A 36 13.27 3.26 6.14
CA VAL A 36 12.80 2.99 4.78
C VAL A 36 13.66 1.88 4.22
N CYS A 37 13.02 0.78 3.85
CA CYS A 37 13.62 -0.27 3.05
C CYS A 37 13.27 -0.04 1.59
N THR A 38 14.29 0.29 0.79
CA THR A 38 14.17 0.39 -0.67
C THR A 38 14.52 -0.96 -1.29
N ILE A 39 13.56 -1.54 -1.99
CA ILE A 39 13.64 -2.84 -2.64
C ILE A 39 13.78 -2.64 -4.14
N GLN A 40 14.76 -3.31 -4.76
CA GLN A 40 14.88 -3.42 -6.21
C GLN A 40 14.44 -4.82 -6.68
N PRO A 41 13.26 -4.96 -7.32
CA PRO A 41 12.79 -6.24 -7.86
C PRO A 41 13.78 -6.85 -8.87
N ARG A 42 14.18 -8.11 -8.65
CA ARG A 42 15.02 -8.88 -9.60
C ARG A 42 14.24 -9.94 -10.37
N SER A 43 12.98 -10.19 -9.98
CA SER A 43 12.10 -11.20 -10.58
C SER A 43 10.63 -10.83 -10.42
N SER A 44 9.73 -11.60 -11.03
CA SER A 44 8.29 -11.45 -10.80
C SER A 44 7.86 -12.03 -9.44
N PHE A 45 6.78 -11.47 -8.91
CA PHE A 45 6.21 -11.80 -7.61
C PHE A 45 4.91 -12.58 -7.80
N LEU A 46 4.71 -13.64 -7.01
CA LEU A 46 3.41 -14.35 -6.94
C LEU A 46 2.60 -13.93 -5.70
N THR A 47 3.25 -13.18 -4.82
CA THR A 47 2.69 -12.72 -3.55
C THR A 47 2.88 -11.22 -3.54
N PRO A 48 1.81 -10.43 -3.44
CA PRO A 48 1.93 -8.97 -3.34
C PRO A 48 2.72 -8.58 -2.09
N LEU A 49 3.37 -7.41 -2.11
CA LEU A 49 4.12 -6.85 -0.97
C LEU A 49 3.17 -6.31 0.11
N GLN A 50 2.38 -7.17 0.74
CA GLN A 50 1.45 -6.79 1.81
C GLN A 50 2.15 -6.83 3.17
N ALA A 51 1.79 -5.90 4.06
CA ALA A 51 2.36 -5.74 5.39
C ALA A 51 2.38 -7.04 6.20
N ASP A 52 1.28 -7.80 6.22
CA ASP A 52 1.22 -9.06 6.96
C ASP A 52 2.22 -10.12 6.47
N THR A 53 2.44 -10.15 5.16
CA THR A 53 3.25 -11.16 4.50
C THR A 53 4.72 -10.77 4.58
N LEU A 54 5.03 -9.47 4.46
CA LEU A 54 6.34 -8.90 4.76
C LEU A 54 6.73 -9.15 6.22
N TRP A 55 5.85 -8.81 7.16
CA TRP A 55 6.07 -9.06 8.59
C TRP A 55 6.28 -10.55 8.85
N ALA A 56 5.44 -11.44 8.31
CA ALA A 56 5.61 -12.88 8.48
C ALA A 56 6.94 -13.38 7.90
N ALA A 57 7.36 -12.86 6.74
CA ALA A 57 8.63 -13.22 6.13
C ALA A 57 9.83 -12.75 6.97
N LEU A 58 9.75 -11.57 7.59
CA LEU A 58 10.76 -11.08 8.54
C LEU A 58 10.84 -11.96 9.79
N MET A 59 9.69 -12.36 10.36
CA MET A 59 9.67 -13.25 11.53
C MET A 59 10.24 -14.63 11.22
N TRP A 60 9.95 -15.20 10.04
CA TRP A 60 10.59 -16.43 9.60
C TRP A 60 12.09 -16.27 9.36
N THR A 61 12.51 -15.14 8.79
CA THR A 61 13.93 -14.83 8.58
C THR A 61 14.67 -14.75 9.91
N HIS A 62 14.10 -14.05 10.90
CA HIS A 62 14.61 -14.03 12.27
C HIS A 62 14.71 -15.45 12.85
N CYS A 63 13.68 -16.27 12.68
CA CYS A 63 13.70 -17.66 13.14
C CYS A 63 14.83 -18.48 12.49
N TYR A 64 15.10 -18.29 11.21
CA TYR A 64 16.17 -18.98 10.49
C TYR A 64 17.56 -18.52 10.93
N LEU A 65 17.72 -17.22 11.21
CA LEU A 65 19.00 -16.67 11.68
C LEU A 65 19.39 -17.19 13.06
N HIS A 66 18.42 -17.23 13.97
CA HIS A 66 18.67 -17.66 15.35
C HIS A 66 18.58 -19.17 15.56
N GLY A 67 17.97 -19.91 14.63
CA GLY A 67 17.72 -21.34 14.77
C GLY A 67 16.82 -21.72 15.96
N ASP A 68 16.13 -20.75 16.55
CA ASP A 68 15.30 -20.91 17.75
C ASP A 68 13.91 -20.30 17.57
N GLU A 69 12.92 -21.17 17.38
CA GLU A 69 11.51 -20.79 17.27
C GLU A 69 10.98 -20.10 18.55
N ARG A 70 11.56 -20.38 19.73
CA ARG A 70 11.10 -19.79 21.00
C ARG A 70 11.40 -18.30 21.05
N LYS A 71 12.62 -17.88 20.68
CA LYS A 71 12.99 -16.45 20.61
C LYS A 71 12.06 -15.68 19.69
N THR A 72 11.82 -16.21 18.49
CA THR A 72 10.91 -15.59 17.52
C THR A 72 9.49 -15.53 18.06
N ARG A 73 9.02 -16.60 18.71
CA ARG A 73 7.69 -16.62 19.32
C ARG A 73 7.57 -15.56 20.42
N ASP A 74 8.56 -15.44 21.29
CA ASP A 74 8.53 -14.47 22.39
C ASP A 74 8.52 -13.04 21.83
N LEU A 75 9.27 -12.78 20.76
CA LEU A 75 9.27 -11.52 20.00
C LEU A 75 7.90 -11.22 19.35
N VAL A 76 7.29 -12.22 18.69
CA VAL A 76 5.96 -12.10 18.07
C VAL A 76 4.86 -11.84 19.11
N HIS A 77 4.99 -12.42 20.30
CA HIS A 77 4.01 -12.28 21.37
C HIS A 77 4.26 -11.07 22.29
N ALA A 78 5.43 -10.43 22.21
CA ALA A 78 5.76 -9.22 22.96
C ALA A 78 4.73 -8.09 22.71
N TYR A 79 4.51 -7.29 23.75
CA TYR A 79 3.71 -6.09 23.72
C TYR A 79 4.51 -4.94 24.35
N PRO A 80 4.55 -3.76 23.71
CA PRO A 80 3.96 -3.41 22.41
C PRO A 80 4.61 -4.16 21.22
N PRO A 81 4.03 -4.13 19.99
CA PRO A 81 4.56 -4.89 18.86
C PRO A 81 5.98 -4.45 18.51
N GLN A 82 6.92 -5.38 18.39
CA GLN A 82 8.33 -4.99 18.22
C GLN A 82 8.66 -4.40 16.83
N ILE A 83 7.83 -4.67 15.83
CA ILE A 83 7.95 -4.10 14.49
C ILE A 83 6.56 -3.79 13.92
N LEU A 84 6.39 -2.61 13.31
CA LEU A 84 5.31 -2.31 12.40
C LEU A 84 5.86 -2.19 10.98
N VAL A 85 5.13 -2.75 10.02
CA VAL A 85 5.52 -2.80 8.60
C VAL A 85 4.37 -2.26 7.75
N SER A 86 4.67 -1.43 6.77
CA SER A 86 3.71 -1.00 5.74
C SER A 86 3.60 -2.04 4.62
N ASP A 87 2.68 -1.83 3.68
CA ASP A 87 2.78 -2.48 2.39
C ASP A 87 4.00 -1.94 1.61
N GLY A 88 4.38 -2.64 0.54
CA GLY A 88 5.35 -2.17 -0.44
C GLY A 88 4.70 -1.26 -1.47
N PHE A 89 5.22 -0.05 -1.60
CA PHE A 89 4.77 0.96 -2.56
C PHE A 89 5.85 1.25 -3.58
N PRO A 90 5.53 1.56 -4.85
CA PRO A 90 6.54 2.05 -5.77
C PRO A 90 7.11 3.37 -5.27
N TYR A 91 8.40 3.57 -5.49
CA TYR A 91 9.09 4.79 -5.11
C TYR A 91 8.36 6.04 -5.65
N GLY A 92 8.22 7.06 -4.82
CA GLY A 92 7.51 8.31 -5.14
C GLY A 92 5.98 8.22 -5.02
N TYR A 93 5.42 7.03 -4.72
CA TYR A 93 3.98 6.83 -4.62
C TYR A 93 3.57 6.26 -3.26
N LEU A 94 2.38 6.65 -2.82
CA LEU A 94 1.74 6.23 -1.57
C LEU A 94 0.26 5.91 -1.82
N PRO A 95 -0.39 5.13 -0.94
CA PRO A 95 -1.81 4.84 -1.07
C PRO A 95 -2.63 6.12 -0.94
N LYS A 96 -3.60 6.27 -1.84
CA LYS A 96 -4.57 7.36 -1.78
C LYS A 96 -5.40 7.22 -0.51
N PRO A 97 -5.55 8.28 0.32
CA PRO A 97 -6.53 8.29 1.40
C PRO A 97 -7.91 7.93 0.86
N LYS A 98 -8.65 7.04 1.53
CA LYS A 98 -10.01 6.63 1.13
C LYS A 98 -11.06 7.69 1.48
N ASN A 99 -10.75 8.96 1.20
CA ASN A 99 -11.61 10.13 1.33
C ASN A 99 -12.27 10.43 -0.02
N PHE A 100 -13.19 9.57 -0.43
CA PHE A 100 -13.81 9.67 -1.75
C PHE A 100 -14.62 10.96 -1.90
N ILE A 101 -14.49 11.61 -3.06
CA ILE A 101 -15.42 12.66 -3.51
C ILE A 101 -16.79 12.02 -3.75
N PRO A 102 -17.88 12.52 -3.11
CA PRO A 102 -19.22 12.05 -3.41
C PRO A 102 -19.59 12.29 -4.88
N ILE A 103 -20.26 11.33 -5.53
CA ILE A 103 -20.49 11.37 -6.98
C ILE A 103 -21.33 12.58 -7.40
N GLU A 104 -22.23 13.03 -6.53
CA GLU A 104 -23.03 14.23 -6.68
C GLU A 104 -22.20 15.52 -6.71
N GLN A 105 -21.06 15.56 -6.01
CA GLN A 105 -20.18 16.74 -5.99
C GLN A 105 -19.33 16.82 -7.26
N VAL A 106 -18.99 15.67 -7.86
CA VAL A 106 -18.19 15.62 -9.10
C VAL A 106 -18.88 16.43 -10.21
N GLY A 107 -20.19 16.27 -10.40
CA GLY A 107 -20.94 17.01 -11.41
C GLY A 107 -20.89 18.52 -11.18
N THR A 108 -21.08 18.95 -9.93
CA THR A 108 -21.04 20.35 -9.52
C THR A 108 -19.66 20.98 -9.73
N ILE A 109 -18.58 20.28 -9.36
CA ILE A 109 -17.20 20.73 -9.57
C ILE A 109 -16.89 20.87 -11.06
N VAL A 110 -17.26 19.88 -11.86
CA VAL A 110 -17.03 19.91 -13.31
C VAL A 110 -17.81 21.07 -13.97
N GLN A 111 -19.06 21.28 -13.54
CA GLN A 111 -19.88 22.39 -14.03
C GLN A 111 -19.32 23.75 -13.60
N SER A 112 -18.78 23.88 -12.38
CA SER A 112 -18.20 25.15 -11.89
C SER A 112 -16.95 25.56 -12.67
N VAL A 113 -16.18 24.59 -13.20
CA VAL A 113 -14.98 24.86 -13.99
C VAL A 113 -15.29 25.11 -15.47
N TYR A 114 -16.19 24.32 -16.07
CA TYR A 114 -16.42 24.33 -17.52
C TYR A 114 -17.72 25.00 -18.00
N GLY A 115 -18.58 25.49 -17.09
CA GLY A 115 -19.85 26.11 -17.47
C GLY A 115 -20.77 25.11 -18.15
N ASP A 116 -21.43 25.48 -19.26
CA ASP A 116 -22.36 24.60 -20.01
C ASP A 116 -21.76 23.92 -21.25
N ASP A 117 -20.43 23.94 -21.38
CA ASP A 117 -19.72 23.26 -22.46
C ASP A 117 -19.78 21.72 -22.26
N TRP A 118 -20.64 21.05 -23.02
CA TRP A 118 -20.90 19.61 -22.87
C TRP A 118 -19.67 18.74 -23.11
N ASP A 119 -18.86 19.06 -24.12
CA ASP A 119 -17.66 18.29 -24.46
C ASP A 119 -16.61 18.38 -23.34
N LYS A 120 -16.46 19.55 -22.73
CA LYS A 120 -15.57 19.74 -21.57
C LYS A 120 -16.13 19.10 -20.30
N LYS A 121 -17.45 19.13 -20.07
CA LYS A 121 -18.08 18.42 -18.95
C LYS A 121 -17.79 16.92 -19.01
N LEU A 122 -17.99 16.30 -20.17
CA LEU A 122 -17.72 14.87 -20.34
C LEU A 122 -16.24 14.54 -20.05
N MET A 123 -15.32 15.36 -20.56
CA MET A 123 -13.89 15.23 -20.26
C MET A 123 -13.61 15.36 -18.75
N GLY A 124 -14.24 16.33 -18.08
CA GLY A 124 -14.07 16.53 -16.63
C GLY A 124 -14.56 15.34 -15.80
N ILE A 125 -15.71 14.76 -16.17
CA ILE A 125 -16.24 13.54 -15.53
C ILE A 125 -15.27 12.37 -15.72
N GLU A 126 -14.69 12.22 -16.91
CA GLU A 126 -13.72 11.16 -17.18
C GLU A 126 -12.42 11.31 -16.38
N ILE A 127 -11.95 12.54 -16.18
CA ILE A 127 -10.81 12.85 -15.30
C ILE A 127 -11.14 12.49 -13.86
N ALA A 128 -12.30 12.91 -13.36
CA ALA A 128 -12.75 12.63 -12.00
C ALA A 128 -12.87 11.13 -11.73
N LYS A 129 -13.48 10.38 -12.66
CA LYS A 129 -13.59 8.91 -12.57
C LYS A 129 -12.22 8.25 -12.43
N ARG A 130 -11.25 8.67 -13.25
CA ARG A 130 -9.90 8.09 -13.22
C ARG A 130 -9.11 8.47 -11.98
N LEU A 131 -9.26 9.69 -11.48
CA LEU A 131 -8.72 10.09 -10.17
C LEU A 131 -9.32 9.21 -9.06
N ALA A 132 -10.63 8.97 -9.10
CA ALA A 132 -11.32 8.09 -8.15
C ALA A 132 -10.80 6.65 -8.20
N GLU A 133 -10.51 6.13 -9.39
CA GLU A 133 -9.95 4.78 -9.63
C GLU A 133 -8.47 4.64 -9.25
N GLN A 134 -7.72 5.73 -9.02
CA GLN A 134 -6.33 5.63 -8.57
C GLN A 134 -6.25 5.09 -7.13
N GLU A 135 -5.55 3.96 -6.96
CA GLU A 135 -5.21 3.41 -5.64
C GLU A 135 -3.99 4.10 -5.00
N LEU A 136 -3.07 4.60 -5.83
CA LEU A 136 -1.82 5.22 -5.44
C LEU A 136 -1.74 6.63 -6.02
N LEU A 137 -1.17 7.56 -5.27
CA LEU A 137 -0.88 8.93 -5.72
C LEU A 137 0.59 9.27 -5.46
N PRO A 138 1.16 10.24 -6.20
CA PRO A 138 2.45 10.83 -5.87
C PRO A 138 2.50 11.29 -4.42
N VAL A 139 3.64 11.07 -3.76
CA VAL A 139 3.84 11.36 -2.33
C VAL A 139 3.56 12.82 -1.98
N GLU A 140 3.84 13.76 -2.89
CA GLU A 140 3.57 15.19 -2.70
C GLU A 140 2.06 15.47 -2.59
N LEU A 141 1.24 14.78 -3.39
CA LEU A 141 -0.21 14.91 -3.33
C LEU A 141 -0.79 14.20 -2.10
N VAL A 142 -0.22 13.06 -1.72
CA VAL A 142 -0.61 12.40 -0.46
C VAL A 142 -0.28 13.29 0.73
N ASN A 143 0.88 13.94 0.76
CA ASN A 143 1.25 14.89 1.82
C ASN A 143 0.27 16.08 1.88
N GLN A 144 -0.19 16.59 0.74
CA GLN A 144 -1.24 17.62 0.68
C GLN A 144 -2.55 17.14 1.30
N LEU A 145 -3.01 15.94 0.94
CA LEU A 145 -4.22 15.34 1.50
C LEU A 145 -4.08 15.04 3.00
N VAL A 146 -2.91 14.58 3.45
CA VAL A 146 -2.60 14.34 4.87
C VAL A 146 -2.60 15.65 5.66
N ALA A 147 -2.22 16.76 5.04
CA ALA A 147 -2.31 18.10 5.64
C ALA A 147 -3.73 18.70 5.64
N GLY A 148 -4.72 18.00 5.09
CA GLY A 148 -6.12 18.41 5.07
C GLY A 148 -6.56 19.15 3.81
N GLU A 149 -5.76 19.16 2.74
CA GLU A 149 -6.28 19.49 1.41
C GLU A 149 -7.32 18.43 1.02
N ARG A 150 -8.42 18.85 0.40
CA ARG A 150 -9.50 17.92 0.03
C ARG A 150 -9.29 17.40 -1.40
N GLU A 151 -9.76 16.18 -1.69
CA GLU A 151 -9.60 15.56 -3.03
C GLU A 151 -10.32 16.40 -4.10
N GLU A 152 -11.39 17.12 -3.75
CA GLU A 152 -12.10 18.05 -4.62
C GLU A 152 -11.19 19.17 -5.12
N VAL A 153 -10.28 19.67 -4.28
CA VAL A 153 -9.33 20.74 -4.66
C VAL A 153 -8.31 20.21 -5.67
N ILE A 154 -7.85 18.97 -5.48
CA ILE A 154 -6.98 18.29 -6.45
C ILE A 154 -7.71 18.13 -7.78
N LEU A 155 -8.97 17.71 -7.76
CA LEU A 155 -9.80 17.59 -8.96
C LEU A 155 -9.96 18.95 -9.66
N GLU A 156 -10.33 20.01 -8.94
CA GLU A 156 -10.45 21.36 -9.50
C GLU A 156 -9.15 21.82 -10.18
N ARG A 157 -8.00 21.62 -9.53
CA ARG A 157 -6.67 21.96 -10.08
C ARG A 157 -6.33 21.13 -11.32
N LEU A 158 -6.71 19.86 -11.36
CA LEU A 158 -6.58 19.02 -12.57
C LEU A 158 -7.44 19.54 -13.72
N LEU A 159 -8.70 19.89 -13.44
CA LEU A 159 -9.63 20.43 -14.44
C LEU A 159 -9.19 21.80 -14.96
N ARG A 160 -8.59 22.63 -14.11
CA ARG A 160 -7.99 23.93 -14.49
C ARG A 160 -6.62 23.81 -15.14
N VAL A 161 -6.04 22.60 -15.21
CA VAL A 161 -4.69 22.34 -15.72
C VAL A 161 -3.60 23.05 -14.90
N GLU A 162 -3.88 23.31 -13.62
CA GLU A 162 -2.92 23.79 -12.63
C GLU A 162 -2.07 22.63 -12.08
N LEU A 163 -2.56 21.40 -12.21
CA LEU A 163 -1.83 20.17 -11.87
C LEU A 163 -1.61 19.33 -13.14
N CYS A 164 -0.34 19.03 -13.46
CA CYS A 164 -0.01 18.26 -14.65
C CYS A 164 -0.36 16.76 -14.46
N PRO A 165 -1.14 16.14 -15.36
CA PRO A 165 -1.44 14.71 -15.30
C PRO A 165 -0.22 13.79 -15.44
N LYS A 166 0.87 14.28 -16.05
CA LYS A 166 2.13 13.54 -16.12
C LYS A 166 2.76 13.29 -14.76
N ARG A 167 2.44 14.09 -13.73
CA ARG A 167 2.87 13.81 -12.36
C ARG A 167 2.33 12.48 -11.82
N PHE A 168 1.25 11.97 -12.41
CA PHE A 168 0.67 10.67 -12.07
C PHE A 168 1.25 9.54 -12.93
N ILE A 169 2.21 9.81 -13.82
CA ILE A 169 2.74 8.84 -14.78
C ILE A 169 4.28 8.83 -14.69
N VAL A 170 4.82 7.85 -13.98
CA VAL A 170 6.22 7.42 -14.14
C VAL A 170 6.23 6.18 -15.04
N THR A 171 6.79 6.28 -16.24
CA THR A 171 6.95 5.11 -17.12
C THR A 171 8.29 4.41 -16.91
N ARG A 172 8.31 3.08 -17.07
CA ARG A 172 9.52 2.25 -17.00
C ARG A 172 10.64 2.74 -17.93
N ASN A 173 10.31 3.21 -19.14
CA ASN A 173 11.30 3.75 -20.08
C ASN A 173 11.94 5.08 -19.62
N GLN A 174 11.29 5.81 -18.70
CA GLN A 174 11.84 7.02 -18.09
C GLN A 174 12.77 6.70 -16.90
N LEU A 175 12.65 5.52 -16.28
CA LEU A 175 13.50 5.09 -15.15
C LEU A 175 14.74 4.30 -15.59
N LEU A 176 14.69 3.63 -16.75
CA LEU A 176 15.77 2.79 -17.27
C LEU A 176 17.12 3.51 -17.53
N GLY A 177 17.14 4.86 -17.48
CA GLY A 177 18.35 5.67 -17.62
C GLY A 177 18.92 6.20 -16.30
N ALA A 178 18.17 6.13 -15.20
CA ALA A 178 18.63 6.62 -13.91
C ALA A 178 19.44 5.54 -13.19
N SER A 179 20.71 5.84 -12.95
CA SER A 179 21.65 4.99 -12.23
C SER A 179 21.49 5.10 -10.71
N ASP A 180 20.88 6.19 -10.23
CA ASP A 180 20.70 6.45 -8.80
C ASP A 180 19.45 7.26 -8.42
N TYR A 181 19.38 7.50 -7.12
CA TYR A 181 18.33 8.19 -6.40
C TYR A 181 18.13 9.65 -6.84
N GLN A 182 19.22 10.41 -7.00
CA GLN A 182 19.15 11.84 -7.30
C GLN A 182 18.78 12.06 -8.76
N GLU A 183 19.28 11.21 -9.65
CA GLU A 183 18.97 11.23 -11.08
C GLU A 183 17.48 10.95 -11.34
N THR A 184 16.86 10.08 -10.54
CA THR A 184 15.41 9.82 -10.57
C THR A 184 14.60 11.06 -10.15
N LEU A 185 14.99 11.73 -9.06
CA LEU A 185 14.34 12.95 -8.60
C LEU A 185 14.48 14.09 -9.61
N ASP A 186 15.66 14.27 -10.18
CA ASP A 186 15.92 15.30 -11.17
C ASP A 186 15.09 15.06 -12.44
N LEU A 187 14.93 13.80 -12.87
CA LEU A 187 14.02 13.45 -13.97
C LEU A 187 12.56 13.79 -13.65
N ILE A 188 12.06 13.42 -12.47
CA ILE A 188 10.69 13.73 -12.03
C ILE A 188 10.47 15.25 -12.00
N ASN A 189 11.46 16.01 -11.50
CA ASN A 189 11.43 17.47 -11.40
C ASN A 189 11.59 18.18 -12.74
N THR A 190 12.22 17.55 -13.75
CA THR A 190 12.39 18.10 -15.11
C THR A 190 11.06 18.12 -15.88
N TYR A 191 10.07 17.30 -15.50
CA TYR A 191 8.82 17.12 -16.25
C TYR A 191 7.57 17.74 -15.59
N CYS A 192 7.66 19.01 -15.18
CA CYS A 192 6.56 20.03 -15.14
C CYS A 192 6.22 20.61 -13.73
N ASN A 193 6.61 21.88 -13.53
CA ASN A 193 6.11 22.80 -12.50
C ASN A 193 5.44 23.96 -13.23
N VAL A 194 4.14 24.21 -13.06
CA VAL A 194 3.49 25.22 -13.88
C VAL A 194 2.68 26.22 -13.06
N GLU A 195 3.11 27.48 -13.13
CA GLU A 195 2.22 28.65 -13.08
C GLU A 195 1.89 29.19 -14.50
N ARG A 196 2.58 28.75 -15.58
CA ARG A 196 2.25 29.01 -17.01
C ARG A 196 2.82 27.91 -17.95
N CYS A 197 1.98 27.09 -18.60
CA CYS A 197 2.44 25.90 -19.32
C CYS A 197 2.93 26.22 -20.75
N ASP A 198 4.23 26.08 -21.00
CA ASP A 198 4.86 25.93 -22.31
C ASP A 198 5.66 24.62 -22.27
N ALA A 199 5.19 23.53 -22.90
CA ALA A 199 5.99 22.32 -22.97
C ALA A 199 7.19 22.56 -23.89
N VAL A 200 8.35 22.83 -23.27
CA VAL A 200 9.69 23.05 -23.85
C VAL A 200 9.95 24.51 -24.25
N THR A 201 10.58 25.31 -23.39
CA THR A 201 11.17 26.59 -23.81
C THR A 201 12.50 26.37 -24.55
N SER A 202 12.39 25.84 -25.77
CA SER A 202 13.20 26.01 -26.99
C SER A 202 12.81 24.85 -27.91
N TRP A 203 12.38 25.04 -29.14
CA TRP A 203 13.12 25.72 -30.19
C TRP A 203 12.21 26.74 -30.87
N GLU A 204 12.57 28.02 -30.69
CA GLU A 204 12.18 29.19 -31.48
C GLU A 204 10.84 29.07 -32.25
N ASP A 205 9.72 29.52 -31.67
CA ASP A 205 8.82 30.48 -32.34
C ASP A 205 7.54 30.78 -31.54
N ALA A 206 7.28 32.07 -31.38
CA ALA A 206 6.27 32.64 -30.49
C ALA A 206 4.94 32.99 -31.18
N GLN A 207 4.26 32.02 -31.82
CA GLN A 207 2.90 32.24 -32.38
C GLN A 207 1.78 31.34 -31.79
N HIS A 208 2.05 30.45 -30.83
CA HIS A 208 1.12 29.38 -30.42
C HIS A 208 0.32 29.59 -29.11
N LYS A 209 -0.08 30.83 -28.79
CA LYS A 209 -0.84 31.15 -27.57
C LYS A 209 -2.27 30.56 -27.48
N ARG A 210 -2.81 29.95 -28.54
CA ARG A 210 -4.17 29.33 -28.55
C ARG A 210 -4.16 27.80 -28.66
N GLU A 211 -3.01 27.16 -28.91
CA GLU A 211 -2.92 25.72 -29.23
C GLU A 211 -2.43 24.83 -28.08
N SER A 212 -1.81 25.41 -27.03
CA SER A 212 -1.24 24.67 -25.89
C SER A 212 -2.30 23.95 -25.03
N HIS A 213 -3.49 24.54 -24.84
CA HIS A 213 -4.60 23.89 -24.13
C HIS A 213 -5.17 22.66 -24.87
N ARG A 214 -5.14 22.65 -26.21
CA ARG A 214 -5.57 21.48 -27.00
C ARG A 214 -4.65 20.29 -26.77
N ASN A 215 -3.34 20.50 -26.61
CA ASN A 215 -2.39 19.42 -26.36
C ASN A 215 -2.48 18.85 -24.94
N CYS A 216 -2.72 19.67 -23.91
CA CYS A 216 -2.95 19.16 -22.55
C CYS A 216 -4.28 18.38 -22.44
N ALA A 217 -5.36 18.87 -23.04
CA ALA A 217 -6.63 18.13 -23.15
C ALA A 217 -6.48 16.84 -23.97
N ARG A 218 -5.63 16.83 -25.00
CA ARG A 218 -5.32 15.63 -25.79
C ARG A 218 -4.45 14.63 -25.02
N ILE A 219 -3.51 15.07 -24.18
CA ILE A 219 -2.72 14.24 -23.25
C ILE A 219 -3.61 13.68 -22.14
N LEU A 220 -4.52 14.49 -21.58
CA LEU A 220 -5.59 14.05 -20.67
C LEU A 220 -6.48 12.98 -21.32
N LYS A 221 -6.76 13.08 -22.62
CA LYS A 221 -7.47 12.03 -23.36
C LYS A 221 -6.58 10.83 -23.68
N SER A 222 -5.33 10.97 -24.15
CA SER A 222 -4.55 9.85 -24.71
C SER A 222 -3.54 9.19 -23.77
N GLU A 223 -2.84 9.96 -22.93
CA GLU A 223 -1.82 9.47 -21.99
C GLU A 223 -2.45 9.06 -20.67
N PHE A 224 -3.43 9.81 -20.18
CA PHE A 224 -4.20 9.41 -19.00
C PHE A 224 -5.06 8.14 -19.28
N LEU A 225 -5.30 7.79 -20.57
CA LEU A 225 -5.97 6.53 -20.99
C LEU A 225 -4.99 5.33 -20.99
N LYS A 226 -3.69 5.59 -21.18
CA LYS A 226 -2.67 4.57 -21.05
C LYS A 226 -2.42 4.37 -19.57
N HIS A 227 -3.22 3.49 -18.97
CA HIS A 227 -3.10 2.97 -17.61
C HIS A 227 -1.71 3.22 -17.03
N PHE A 228 -1.65 4.05 -15.99
CA PHE A 228 -0.50 4.14 -15.10
C PHE A 228 -0.25 2.73 -14.53
N THR A 229 0.59 1.96 -15.22
CA THR A 229 0.75 0.53 -14.98
C THR A 229 2.01 0.33 -14.15
N LEU A 230 1.90 0.49 -12.83
CA LEU A 230 2.99 0.20 -11.90
C LEU A 230 3.22 -1.31 -11.70
N LYS A 231 2.18 -2.09 -12.02
CA LYS A 231 2.15 -3.53 -11.88
C LYS A 231 1.55 -4.14 -13.14
N LYS A 232 2.22 -5.15 -13.69
CA LYS A 232 1.68 -5.94 -14.81
C LYS A 232 1.41 -7.36 -14.35
N SER A 233 0.14 -7.76 -14.35
CA SER A 233 -0.23 -9.14 -14.13
C SER A 233 -0.12 -9.93 -15.43
N SER A 234 0.53 -11.08 -15.39
CA SER A 234 0.63 -12.01 -16.52
C SER A 234 0.31 -13.43 -16.09
N ARG A 235 -0.52 -14.10 -16.88
CA ARG A 235 -0.83 -15.52 -16.70
C ARG A 235 0.18 -16.36 -17.48
N VAL A 236 1.17 -16.91 -16.78
CA VAL A 236 2.21 -17.75 -17.35
C VAL A 236 1.75 -19.21 -17.32
N ARG A 237 1.77 -19.89 -18.47
CA ARG A 237 1.52 -21.35 -18.53
C ARG A 237 2.79 -22.11 -18.17
N LYS A 238 2.63 -23.14 -17.35
CA LYS A 238 3.68 -24.06 -16.91
C LYS A 238 3.21 -25.49 -17.18
N ASN A 239 4.17 -26.40 -17.31
CA ASN A 239 3.89 -27.83 -17.47
C ASN A 239 4.51 -28.67 -16.35
N ARG A 240 3.96 -29.86 -16.14
CA ARG A 240 4.51 -30.92 -15.29
C ARG A 240 4.96 -32.06 -16.20
N ILE A 241 6.26 -32.32 -16.22
CA ILE A 241 6.87 -33.33 -17.09
C ILE A 241 7.10 -34.61 -16.28
N ASP A 242 6.58 -35.72 -16.78
CA ASP A 242 6.96 -37.05 -16.33
C ASP A 242 8.37 -37.33 -16.85
N ARG A 243 9.33 -37.55 -15.94
CA ARG A 243 10.74 -37.75 -16.30
C ARG A 243 11.05 -39.16 -16.81
N VAL A 244 10.16 -40.13 -16.62
CA VAL A 244 10.30 -41.48 -17.19
C VAL A 244 9.85 -41.47 -18.65
N LEU A 245 8.69 -40.85 -18.92
CA LEU A 245 8.12 -40.78 -20.25
C LEU A 245 8.65 -39.60 -21.09
N MET A 246 9.35 -38.66 -20.45
CA MET A 246 9.85 -37.39 -21.03
C MET A 246 8.75 -36.59 -21.76
N ARG A 247 7.53 -36.65 -21.25
CA ARG A 247 6.34 -35.99 -21.80
C ARG A 247 5.59 -35.24 -20.72
N ALA A 248 4.80 -34.26 -21.11
CA ALA A 248 3.85 -33.64 -20.18
C ALA A 248 2.85 -34.70 -19.70
N MET A 249 2.49 -34.65 -18.43
CA MET A 249 1.47 -35.56 -17.89
C MET A 249 0.13 -35.33 -18.61
N GLU A 250 -0.62 -36.41 -18.88
CA GLU A 250 -1.92 -36.30 -19.54
C GLU A 250 -2.93 -35.57 -18.64
N GLU A 251 -2.96 -35.90 -17.35
CA GLU A 251 -3.78 -35.21 -16.35
C GLU A 251 -2.99 -34.14 -15.59
N ASN A 252 -3.53 -32.92 -15.49
CA ASN A 252 -2.92 -31.78 -14.79
C ASN A 252 -1.49 -31.44 -15.26
N GLY A 253 -1.09 -31.89 -16.45
CA GLY A 253 0.23 -31.63 -17.01
C GLY A 253 0.45 -30.19 -17.45
N LEU A 254 -0.61 -29.39 -17.55
CA LEU A 254 -0.55 -27.95 -17.80
C LEU A 254 -1.27 -27.21 -16.67
N PHE A 255 -0.63 -26.17 -16.14
CA PHE A 255 -1.24 -25.29 -15.15
C PHE A 255 -0.85 -23.83 -15.43
N SER A 256 -1.70 -22.91 -14.98
CA SER A 256 -1.44 -21.48 -15.09
C SER A 256 -0.98 -20.92 -13.75
N GLN A 257 -0.08 -19.95 -13.82
CA GLN A 257 0.40 -19.20 -12.68
C GLN A 257 0.23 -17.71 -12.98
N GLU A 258 -0.45 -17.01 -12.09
CA GLU A 258 -0.50 -15.54 -12.14
C GLU A 258 0.76 -14.98 -11.49
N GLU A 259 1.46 -14.15 -12.25
CA GLU A 259 2.67 -13.47 -11.82
C GLU A 259 2.47 -11.97 -11.95
N GLU A 260 2.83 -11.24 -10.91
CA GLU A 260 2.85 -9.79 -10.85
C GLU A 260 4.28 -9.31 -11.14
N TYR A 261 4.43 -8.46 -12.16
CA TYR A 261 5.67 -7.80 -12.50
C TYR A 261 5.59 -6.38 -11.96
N LEU A 262 6.45 -6.08 -10.99
CA LEU A 262 6.62 -4.73 -10.46
C LEU A 262 7.42 -3.93 -11.50
N LEU A 263 6.78 -2.94 -12.13
CA LEU A 263 7.37 -2.22 -13.27
C LEU A 263 8.19 -1.00 -12.86
N HIS A 264 8.07 -0.56 -11.60
CA HIS A 264 8.95 0.44 -11.01
C HIS A 264 10.23 -0.23 -10.50
N ASP A 265 11.40 0.37 -10.76
CA ASP A 265 12.70 -0.22 -10.43
C ASP A 265 12.97 -0.26 -8.92
N PHE A 266 12.38 0.69 -8.18
CA PHE A 266 12.51 0.79 -6.72
C PHE A 266 11.15 0.81 -6.01
N TRP A 267 11.06 0.14 -4.87
CA TRP A 267 9.87 0.05 -4.04
C TRP A 267 10.21 0.35 -2.58
N TRP A 268 9.39 1.15 -1.90
CA TRP A 268 9.53 1.44 -0.48
C TRP A 268 8.69 0.51 0.38
N VAL A 269 9.30 0.02 1.45
CA VAL A 269 8.62 -0.56 2.61
C VAL A 269 9.02 0.25 3.83
N PHE A 270 8.04 0.82 4.51
CA PHE A 270 8.26 1.58 5.74
C PHE A 270 8.21 0.65 6.95
N VAL A 271 9.17 0.83 7.85
CA VAL A 271 9.32 -0.02 9.03
C VAL A 271 9.51 0.86 10.27
N ARG A 272 8.71 0.60 11.29
CA ARG A 272 8.87 1.17 12.63
C ARG A 272 9.34 0.07 13.55
N VAL A 273 10.48 0.29 14.20
CA VAL A 273 11.14 -0.69 15.08
C VAL A 273 11.11 -0.20 16.51
N HIS A 274 10.60 -1.05 17.40
CA HIS A 274 10.55 -0.78 18.83
C HIS A 274 11.97 -0.70 19.42
N PRO A 275 12.26 0.19 20.39
CA PRO A 275 13.58 0.31 20.99
C PRO A 275 14.13 -1.02 21.55
N ASP A 276 13.27 -1.85 22.13
CA ASP A 276 13.64 -3.15 22.73
C ASP A 276 13.67 -4.31 21.74
N PHE A 277 13.51 -4.06 20.43
CA PHE A 277 13.50 -5.14 19.42
C PHE A 277 14.79 -5.96 19.44
N GLY A 278 15.92 -5.35 19.81
CA GLY A 278 17.19 -6.03 20.06
C GLY A 278 17.92 -6.57 18.82
N GLU A 279 17.29 -6.52 17.64
CA GLU A 279 17.82 -7.06 16.39
C GLU A 279 18.12 -5.94 15.38
N ASP A 280 19.08 -6.16 14.48
CA ASP A 280 19.35 -5.23 13.37
C ASP A 280 18.38 -5.48 12.21
N ILE A 281 17.49 -4.51 11.96
CA ILE A 281 16.54 -4.57 10.86
C ILE A 281 17.23 -4.64 9.49
N ARG A 282 18.45 -4.11 9.37
CA ARG A 282 19.24 -4.15 8.13
C ARG A 282 19.67 -5.57 7.81
N GLU A 283 20.14 -6.31 8.82
CA GLU A 283 20.51 -7.72 8.69
C GLU A 283 19.29 -8.57 8.35
N LEU A 284 18.16 -8.36 9.05
CA LEU A 284 16.92 -9.11 8.78
C LEU A 284 16.42 -8.94 7.35
N PHE A 285 16.38 -7.72 6.83
CA PHE A 285 15.97 -7.51 5.44
C PHE A 285 17.02 -7.99 4.43
N GLY A 286 18.31 -7.85 4.71
CA GLY A 286 19.37 -8.40 3.87
C GLY A 286 19.23 -9.92 3.73
N LYS A 287 18.96 -10.62 4.83
CA LYS A 287 18.74 -12.06 4.82
C LYS A 287 17.41 -12.45 4.16
N LEU A 288 16.38 -11.63 4.31
CA LEU A 288 15.12 -11.84 3.58
C LEU A 288 15.34 -11.71 2.06
N ALA A 289 16.18 -10.76 1.62
CA ALA A 289 16.57 -10.62 0.22
C ALA A 289 17.32 -11.86 -0.27
N ASP A 290 18.27 -12.41 0.52
CA ASP A 290 18.98 -13.65 0.20
C ASP A 290 18.04 -14.86 0.05
N TYR A 291 17.04 -14.98 0.93
CA TYR A 291 16.10 -16.11 0.94
C TYR A 291 14.99 -16.01 -0.11
N GLY A 292 14.67 -14.79 -0.55
CA GLY A 292 13.53 -14.48 -1.43
C GLY A 292 12.18 -14.44 -0.70
N TYR A 293 11.21 -13.75 -1.32
CA TYR A 293 9.92 -13.45 -0.73
C TYR A 293 8.74 -14.19 -1.36
N GLY A 294 7.85 -14.69 -0.49
CA GLY A 294 6.56 -15.23 -0.89
C GLY A 294 6.62 -16.57 -1.63
N ARG A 295 5.51 -16.87 -2.32
CA ARG A 295 5.33 -18.16 -3.03
C ARG A 295 6.37 -18.35 -4.14
N ARG A 296 6.86 -19.58 -4.26
CA ARG A 296 7.78 -20.04 -5.32
C ARG A 296 9.16 -19.34 -5.30
N LYS A 297 9.61 -18.85 -4.14
CA LYS A 297 10.98 -18.35 -3.96
C LYS A 297 12.08 -19.36 -4.30
N SER A 298 11.84 -20.66 -4.09
CA SER A 298 12.78 -21.74 -4.47
C SER A 298 13.04 -21.88 -5.98
N VAL A 299 12.21 -21.27 -6.82
CA VAL A 299 12.43 -21.19 -8.28
C VAL A 299 12.72 -19.76 -8.74
N GLY A 300 13.21 -18.92 -7.81
CA GLY A 300 13.67 -17.56 -8.07
C GLY A 300 12.58 -16.50 -8.19
N LYS A 301 11.37 -16.73 -7.65
CA LYS A 301 10.29 -15.72 -7.62
C LYS A 301 10.36 -14.85 -6.37
N GLY A 302 9.96 -13.59 -6.48
CA GLY A 302 10.02 -12.64 -5.38
C GLY A 302 11.45 -12.37 -4.90
N GLN A 303 12.44 -12.56 -5.76
CA GLN A 303 13.84 -12.15 -5.54
C GLN A 303 13.96 -10.63 -5.72
N PHE A 304 14.72 -9.99 -4.84
CA PHE A 304 15.02 -8.57 -4.86
C PHE A 304 16.33 -8.27 -4.15
N ASP A 305 16.84 -7.06 -4.35
CA ASP A 305 17.90 -6.47 -3.51
C ASP A 305 17.30 -5.43 -2.58
N ALA A 306 17.92 -5.21 -1.41
CA ALA A 306 17.41 -4.29 -0.40
C ALA A 306 18.48 -3.32 0.09
N LEU A 307 18.09 -2.05 0.22
CA LEU A 307 18.83 -1.01 0.91
C LEU A 307 17.96 -0.48 2.05
N ILE A 308 18.43 -0.58 3.29
CA ILE A 308 17.68 -0.12 4.48
C ILE A 308 18.44 1.00 5.16
N VAL A 309 17.74 2.12 5.33
CA VAL A 309 18.29 3.34 5.90
C VAL A 309 17.29 4.02 6.82
N GLU A 310 17.81 4.83 7.75
CA GLU A 310 16.97 5.79 8.46
C GLU A 310 16.67 6.95 7.51
N PRO A 311 15.44 7.49 7.47
CA PRO A 311 15.06 8.59 6.57
C PRO A 311 16.03 9.77 6.65
N LYS A 312 16.46 10.14 7.86
CA LYS A 312 17.41 11.24 8.10
C LYS A 312 18.79 11.05 7.45
N ASN A 313 19.14 9.82 7.07
CA ASN A 313 20.45 9.48 6.50
C ASN A 313 20.45 9.53 4.96
N ILE A 314 19.32 9.77 4.30
CA ILE A 314 19.25 9.94 2.84
C ILE A 314 18.58 11.28 2.52
N SER A 315 19.28 12.15 1.78
CA SER A 315 18.70 13.38 1.24
C SER A 315 17.53 13.04 0.32
N GLY A 316 16.33 13.60 0.60
CA GLY A 316 15.13 13.47 -0.23
C GLY A 316 14.20 12.29 0.13
N VAL A 317 14.63 11.30 0.91
CA VAL A 317 13.75 10.26 1.44
C VAL A 317 13.17 10.76 2.76
N GLN A 318 11.98 11.36 2.69
CA GLN A 318 11.22 11.70 3.89
C GLN A 318 10.16 10.63 4.13
N MET A 319 9.99 10.24 5.39
CA MET A 319 8.75 9.59 5.80
C MET A 319 7.56 10.44 5.32
N PRO A 320 6.43 9.83 4.96
CA PRO A 320 5.23 10.59 4.64
C PRO A 320 4.98 11.57 5.80
N LYS A 321 4.78 12.85 5.49
CA LYS A 321 4.78 13.89 6.51
C LYS A 321 3.56 13.72 7.41
N GLU A 322 3.78 13.50 8.70
CA GLU A 322 2.71 13.61 9.68
C GLU A 322 2.29 15.09 9.82
N TYR A 323 1.00 15.33 9.93
CA TYR A 323 0.47 16.68 10.13
C TYR A 323 0.55 17.07 11.62
N GLU A 324 0.91 18.32 11.92
CA GLU A 324 1.14 18.81 13.29
C GLU A 324 -0.11 18.79 14.17
N ASN A 325 -1.29 19.05 13.57
CA ASN A 325 -2.58 19.06 14.28
C ASN A 325 -3.56 18.05 13.66
N PRO A 326 -3.31 16.74 13.81
CA PRO A 326 -4.07 15.70 13.17
C PRO A 326 -5.44 15.49 13.84
N ASP A 327 -6.43 15.10 13.05
CA ASP A 327 -7.77 14.68 13.53
C ASP A 327 -7.98 13.16 13.40
N GLY A 328 -7.01 12.45 12.84
CA GLY A 328 -7.05 11.03 12.60
C GLY A 328 -5.75 10.48 12.03
N PHE A 329 -5.79 9.23 11.60
CA PHE A 329 -4.66 8.59 10.92
C PHE A 329 -5.13 7.82 9.68
N MET A 330 -4.23 7.69 8.70
CA MET A 330 -4.34 6.79 7.57
C MET A 330 -3.44 5.57 7.81
N THR A 331 -3.89 4.35 7.50
CA THR A 331 -3.00 3.17 7.53
C THR A 331 -2.26 2.99 6.21
N LEU A 332 -0.94 2.75 6.27
CA LEU A 332 -0.14 2.29 5.13
C LEU A 332 -0.01 0.75 5.05
N SER A 333 -0.74 0.03 5.90
CA SER A 333 -0.78 -1.44 5.95
C SER A 333 -2.15 -1.91 5.45
N SER A 334 -2.18 -2.81 4.45
CA SER A 334 -3.39 -3.55 4.07
C SER A 334 -3.64 -4.75 4.97
N SER A 335 -3.24 -4.69 6.24
CA SER A 335 -3.42 -5.80 7.17
C SER A 335 -3.93 -5.33 8.51
N TYR A 336 -4.49 -4.12 8.57
CA TYR A 336 -5.00 -3.56 9.81
C TYR A 336 -6.30 -4.25 10.23
N VAL A 337 -6.33 -4.74 11.47
CA VAL A 337 -7.51 -5.22 12.17
C VAL A 337 -7.59 -4.52 13.53
N PRO A 338 -8.66 -3.75 13.80
CA PRO A 338 -8.81 -3.02 15.05
C PRO A 338 -8.80 -3.95 16.26
N TYR A 339 -8.30 -3.42 17.37
CA TYR A 339 -8.33 -4.09 18.66
C TYR A 339 -9.76 -4.11 19.24
N HIS A 340 -10.48 -3.00 19.10
CA HIS A 340 -11.84 -2.84 19.63
C HIS A 340 -12.70 -2.02 18.68
N GLN A 341 -14.02 -2.27 18.64
CA GLN A 341 -14.94 -1.54 17.76
C GLN A 341 -15.01 -0.04 18.09
N SER A 342 -14.73 0.34 19.34
CA SER A 342 -14.68 1.74 19.78
C SER A 342 -13.31 2.41 19.59
N GLU A 343 -12.38 1.78 18.86
CA GLU A 343 -11.04 2.36 18.62
C GLU A 343 -11.11 3.67 17.82
N PHE A 344 -12.22 3.91 17.11
CA PHE A 344 -12.45 5.12 16.30
C PHE A 344 -13.93 5.51 16.26
N THR A 345 -14.19 6.81 16.11
CA THR A 345 -15.55 7.40 16.09
C THR A 345 -16.10 7.55 14.67
N GLN A 346 -15.22 7.80 13.70
CA GLN A 346 -15.54 7.91 12.28
C GLN A 346 -14.42 7.27 11.46
N SER A 347 -14.76 6.72 10.30
CA SER A 347 -13.78 6.05 9.43
C SER A 347 -14.25 6.02 7.98
N ARG A 348 -13.30 6.10 7.04
CA ARG A 348 -13.54 5.85 5.61
C ARG A 348 -12.53 4.82 5.13
N TYR A 349 -13.00 3.68 4.64
CA TYR A 349 -12.14 2.52 4.42
C TYR A 349 -12.61 1.63 3.28
N ILE A 350 -11.72 0.77 2.82
CA ILE A 350 -12.04 -0.42 2.02
C ILE A 350 -11.58 -1.65 2.81
N THR A 351 -12.35 -2.73 2.74
CA THR A 351 -11.99 -4.01 3.35
C THR A 351 -11.76 -5.09 2.30
N HIS A 352 -10.84 -6.00 2.58
CA HIS A 352 -10.68 -7.24 1.82
C HIS A 352 -10.60 -8.45 2.77
N ILE A 353 -10.72 -9.65 2.20
CA ILE A 353 -10.65 -10.90 2.96
C ILE A 353 -9.30 -11.57 2.69
N LYS A 354 -8.44 -11.62 3.71
CA LYS A 354 -7.19 -12.38 3.65
C LYS A 354 -7.47 -13.88 3.80
N ARG A 355 -7.22 -14.64 2.73
CA ARG A 355 -7.30 -16.10 2.72
C ARG A 355 -5.89 -16.70 2.77
N GLY A 356 -5.37 -16.83 3.98
CA GLY A 356 -4.03 -17.36 4.23
C GLY A 356 -3.94 -18.88 4.09
N LYS A 357 -2.78 -19.36 3.63
CA LYS A 357 -2.35 -20.76 3.76
C LYS A 357 -1.17 -20.82 4.74
N VAL A 358 -1.02 -21.95 5.42
CA VAL A 358 0.19 -22.26 6.18
C VAL A 358 1.27 -22.78 5.24
N ASP A 359 2.54 -22.60 5.58
CA ASP A 359 3.69 -23.01 4.77
C ASP A 359 4.48 -24.17 5.42
N GLY A 360 5.52 -24.65 4.74
CA GLY A 360 6.42 -25.69 5.23
C GLY A 360 5.73 -27.04 5.40
N TYR A 361 6.10 -27.79 6.44
CA TYR A 361 5.51 -29.11 6.71
C TYR A 361 4.00 -29.04 7.02
N LEU A 362 3.48 -27.87 7.42
CA LEU A 362 2.05 -27.70 7.64
C LEU A 362 1.26 -27.64 6.33
N ALA A 363 1.89 -27.19 5.24
CA ALA A 363 1.27 -27.13 3.92
C ALA A 363 0.94 -28.51 3.34
N THR A 364 1.58 -29.57 3.83
CA THR A 364 1.32 -30.96 3.42
C THR A 364 0.22 -31.64 4.25
N THR A 365 -0.31 -30.95 5.28
CA THR A 365 -1.39 -31.49 6.10
C THR A 365 -2.76 -31.27 5.44
N ARG A 366 -3.78 -32.04 5.85
CA ARG A 366 -5.15 -31.89 5.32
C ARG A 366 -5.78 -30.53 5.63
N GLN A 367 -5.32 -29.86 6.69
CA GLN A 367 -5.79 -28.54 7.09
C GLN A 367 -4.69 -27.52 6.82
N PHE A 368 -4.55 -27.06 5.58
CA PHE A 368 -3.51 -26.09 5.22
C PHE A 368 -4.04 -24.64 5.07
N LEU A 369 -5.34 -24.43 5.29
CA LEU A 369 -5.99 -23.13 5.19
C LEU A 369 -6.14 -22.49 6.58
N LYS A 370 -5.78 -21.21 6.70
CA LYS A 370 -6.12 -20.38 7.85
C LYS A 370 -7.59 -19.95 7.76
N LYS A 371 -8.21 -19.62 8.90
CA LYS A 371 -9.52 -18.95 8.92
C LYS A 371 -9.41 -17.62 8.15
N PRO A 372 -10.37 -17.29 7.27
CA PRO A 372 -10.39 -15.99 6.59
C PRO A 372 -10.52 -14.84 7.58
N ILE A 373 -9.83 -13.74 7.32
CA ILE A 373 -9.82 -12.54 8.17
C ILE A 373 -10.21 -11.35 7.31
N VAL A 374 -11.11 -10.51 7.82
CA VAL A 374 -11.43 -9.21 7.21
C VAL A 374 -10.40 -8.18 7.68
N MET A 375 -9.75 -7.51 6.74
CA MET A 375 -8.70 -6.53 6.99
C MET A 375 -9.01 -5.23 6.25
N TYR A 376 -8.61 -4.10 6.82
CA TYR A 376 -8.65 -2.82 6.13
C TYR A 376 -7.48 -2.67 5.16
N GLU A 377 -7.74 -2.05 4.02
CA GLU A 377 -6.73 -1.75 3.00
C GLU A 377 -5.89 -0.52 3.36
N ALA A 378 -4.67 -0.47 2.81
CA ALA A 378 -3.85 0.73 2.85
C ALA A 378 -4.60 1.93 2.23
N GLY A 379 -4.43 3.10 2.82
CA GLY A 379 -5.20 4.31 2.48
C GLY A 379 -6.45 4.50 3.33
N SER A 380 -6.92 3.50 4.07
CA SER A 380 -8.08 3.65 4.96
C SER A 380 -7.78 4.64 6.08
N VAL A 381 -8.74 5.52 6.40
CA VAL A 381 -8.60 6.59 7.39
C VAL A 381 -9.55 6.41 8.58
N PHE A 382 -9.08 6.79 9.77
CA PHE A 382 -9.78 6.60 11.03
C PHE A 382 -9.63 7.85 11.90
N LYS A 383 -10.75 8.41 12.36
CA LYS A 383 -10.80 9.58 13.25
C LYS A 383 -10.44 9.16 14.66
N THR A 384 -9.53 9.90 15.29
CA THR A 384 -9.15 9.66 16.68
C THR A 384 -8.64 10.93 17.34
N GLU A 385 -8.98 11.12 18.60
CA GLU A 385 -8.47 12.20 19.45
C GLU A 385 -7.27 11.73 20.29
N LYS A 386 -7.08 10.40 20.40
CA LYS A 386 -6.03 9.78 21.21
C LYS A 386 -5.04 9.08 20.29
N PHE A 387 -3.95 9.77 20.00
CA PHE A 387 -2.88 9.23 19.17
C PHE A 387 -2.05 8.20 19.93
N GLN A 388 -1.83 7.05 19.30
CA GLN A 388 -1.08 5.94 19.86
C GLN A 388 0.04 5.54 18.91
N PRO A 389 1.16 5.02 19.43
CA PRO A 389 2.31 4.65 18.58
C PRO A 389 2.00 3.46 17.65
N TYR A 390 0.96 2.67 17.96
CA TYR A 390 0.46 1.60 17.11
C TYR A 390 -1.07 1.44 17.25
N TYR A 391 -1.69 0.85 16.24
CA TYR A 391 -3.13 0.52 16.22
C TYR A 391 -3.33 -0.92 15.76
N GLY A 392 -4.45 -1.49 16.18
CA GLY A 392 -4.81 -2.87 15.87
C GLY A 392 -4.16 -3.90 16.78
N ASN A 393 -4.22 -5.15 16.36
CA ASN A 393 -3.70 -6.26 17.15
C ASN A 393 -3.32 -7.47 16.30
N LYS A 394 -2.41 -8.30 16.82
CA LYS A 394 -2.22 -9.63 16.27
C LYS A 394 -3.46 -10.50 16.46
N ILE A 395 -3.70 -11.40 15.52
CA ILE A 395 -4.84 -12.31 15.55
C ILE A 395 -4.36 -13.73 15.77
N ASP A 396 -4.74 -14.28 16.92
CA ASP A 396 -4.49 -15.66 17.32
C ASP A 396 -5.68 -16.58 16.94
N TYR A 397 -5.51 -17.89 17.10
CA TYR A 397 -6.58 -18.89 16.92
C TYR A 397 -7.23 -18.95 15.52
N ILE A 398 -6.50 -18.45 14.52
CA ILE A 398 -6.86 -18.52 13.09
C ILE A 398 -6.50 -19.87 12.46
N TYR A 399 -5.83 -20.73 13.23
CA TYR A 399 -5.38 -22.06 12.85
C TYR A 399 -5.30 -22.94 14.12
N PRO A 400 -5.44 -24.28 14.04
CA PRO A 400 -5.42 -25.13 15.23
C PRO A 400 -4.09 -25.14 16.01
N LYS A 401 -2.96 -24.96 15.31
CA LYS A 401 -1.65 -24.73 15.95
C LYS A 401 -1.44 -23.24 16.22
N LYS A 402 -0.53 -22.92 17.13
CA LYS A 402 -0.12 -21.55 17.46
C LYS A 402 0.50 -20.85 16.24
N ILE A 403 -0.34 -20.24 15.42
CA ILE A 403 0.01 -19.39 14.29
C ILE A 403 -0.63 -18.05 14.53
N VAL A 404 0.19 -17.01 14.40
CA VAL A 404 -0.21 -15.62 14.57
C VAL A 404 -0.36 -14.98 13.19
N GLN A 405 -1.29 -14.03 13.08
CA GLN A 405 -1.40 -13.15 11.93
C GLN A 405 -1.18 -11.70 12.37
N TYR A 406 -0.34 -11.00 11.61
CA TYR A 406 -0.17 -9.56 11.74
C TYR A 406 -1.48 -8.84 11.44
N GLY A 407 -1.91 -7.99 12.36
CA GLY A 407 -3.15 -7.22 12.29
C GLY A 407 -2.97 -5.75 12.62
N TYR A 408 -1.74 -5.23 12.56
CA TYR A 408 -1.44 -3.86 12.97
C TYR A 408 -1.51 -2.87 11.80
N ALA A 409 -1.93 -1.64 12.10
CA ALA A 409 -1.80 -0.52 11.19
C ALA A 409 -0.34 -0.04 11.11
N PHE A 410 0.00 0.60 9.99
CA PHE A 410 1.14 1.51 9.94
C PHE A 410 0.56 2.93 9.91
N PRO A 411 0.39 3.60 11.06
CA PRO A 411 -0.39 4.82 11.14
C PRO A 411 0.39 6.04 10.67
N LEU A 412 -0.18 6.78 9.73
CA LEU A 412 0.24 8.10 9.29
C LEU A 412 -0.76 9.14 9.79
N LYS A 413 -0.35 10.00 10.73
CA LYS A 413 -1.23 11.02 11.32
C LYS A 413 -1.50 12.15 10.33
N GLY A 414 -2.76 12.55 10.22
CA GLY A 414 -3.20 13.56 9.26
C GLY A 414 -4.52 14.19 9.64
N LYS A 415 -4.94 15.14 8.80
CA LYS A 415 -6.22 15.83 8.88
C LYS A 415 -7.15 15.31 7.78
N PHE A 416 -8.02 14.37 8.11
CA PHE A 416 -8.88 13.66 7.16
C PHE A 416 -10.38 13.93 7.39
N PHE A 417 -10.76 14.50 8.52
CA PHE A 417 -12.13 14.66 8.98
C PHE A 417 -12.41 16.11 9.40
N THR A 418 -12.13 17.06 8.51
CA THR A 418 -12.58 18.45 8.68
C THR A 418 -14.10 18.50 8.77
N GLU A 419 -14.61 19.31 9.70
CA GLU A 419 -16.05 19.59 9.83
C GLU A 419 -16.58 20.18 8.51
N GLU A 420 -17.74 19.69 8.06
CA GLU A 420 -18.52 20.37 7.05
C GLU A 420 -18.80 21.77 7.59
N LYS A 421 -18.37 22.82 6.88
CA LYS A 421 -18.85 24.17 7.19
C LYS A 421 -20.36 24.13 7.01
N GLU A 422 -21.08 24.32 8.11
CA GLU A 422 -22.53 24.55 8.15
C GLU A 422 -23.00 25.60 7.12
#